data_AF-A0A6J1WPM7-F1
#
_entry.id   AF-A0A6J1WPM7-F1
#
_cell.length_a   1.000
_cell.length_b   1.000
_cell.length_c   1.000
_cell.angle_alpha   90.00
_cell.angle_beta   90.00
_cell.angle_gamma   90.00
#
_symmetry.space_group_name_H-M   'P 1'
#
loop_
_entity.id
_entity.type
_entity.pdbx_description
1 polymer ?
#
loop_
_entity_poly.entity_id
_entity_poly.type
_entity_poly.pdbx_seq_one_letter_code
_entity_poly.pdbx_strand_id
1 'polypeptide(L)'
;MIESIRIILVLTNEETKLIDITNTAWNILKIERKKNILIDSYSIFIGQEAKFETKSSLINSLFIMWVWFCVILRLVIQGDLTSGLQNTLLEPPMSSMEDAIKQVDGYGGGEIFKNMFKGTRLEKDYKIVSLDDTYIYLNNLVQGQRFILLTDKVAVNLVNIGTDFQFIGPTSFSIVACYYIRPGWPAAKRINNLIQRVIEVGFIIKATRENQHTNMLKLNITLETGTLHDPHMISCNNY
;
A
#
# COMPACT_ATOMS: atom_id res chain seq x y z
N MET A 1 -7.42 -3.82 -1.51
CA MET A 1 -8.74 -3.48 -2.09
C MET A 1 -8.44 -2.53 -3.24
N ILE A 2 -8.43 -3.05 -4.47
CA ILE A 2 -8.35 -2.25 -5.69
C ILE A 2 -9.54 -2.68 -6.52
N GLU A 3 -10.35 -1.69 -6.85
CA GLU A 3 -11.67 -1.78 -7.42
C GLU A 3 -11.66 -2.53 -8.76
N SER A 4 -12.47 -3.59 -8.82
CA SER A 4 -12.95 -4.11 -10.10
C SER A 4 -13.78 -3.04 -10.78
N ILE A 5 -13.25 -2.46 -11.85
CA ILE A 5 -14.06 -1.72 -12.81
C ILE A 5 -15.01 -2.75 -13.48
N ARG A 6 -16.20 -2.91 -12.89
CA ARG A 6 -17.34 -3.56 -13.54
C ARG A 6 -18.02 -2.52 -14.42
N ILE A 7 -17.73 -2.56 -15.72
CA ILE A 7 -18.52 -1.84 -16.72
C ILE A 7 -19.89 -2.53 -16.76
N ILE A 8 -20.90 -1.91 -16.15
CA ILE A 8 -22.31 -2.25 -16.33
C ILE A 8 -22.72 -1.59 -17.65
N LEU A 9 -22.77 -2.39 -18.72
CA LEU A 9 -23.47 -2.02 -19.95
C LEU A 9 -24.97 -2.20 -19.71
N VAL A 10 -25.65 -1.08 -19.43
CA VAL A 10 -27.10 -0.99 -19.49
C VAL A 10 -27.50 -1.01 -20.96
N LEU A 11 -28.10 -2.11 -21.40
CA LEU A 11 -28.68 -2.25 -22.74
C LEU A 11 -29.98 -1.42 -22.81
N THR A 12 -29.87 -0.15 -23.22
CA THR A 12 -31.03 0.61 -23.70
C THR A 12 -31.10 0.55 -25.22
N ASN A 13 -32.22 0.01 -25.68
CA ASN A 13 -32.87 -0.03 -26.99
C ASN A 13 -32.49 1.05 -28.04
N GLU A 14 -31.22 1.16 -28.43
CA GLU A 14 -30.70 2.07 -29.46
C GLU A 14 -29.67 1.38 -30.40
N GLU A 15 -29.63 0.04 -30.37
CA GLU A 15 -28.55 -0.76 -30.98
C GLU A 15 -28.54 -0.75 -32.51
N THR A 16 -29.67 -0.51 -33.18
CA THR A 16 -29.72 -0.67 -34.65
C THR A 16 -29.04 0.47 -35.42
N LYS A 17 -29.02 1.70 -34.88
CA LYS A 17 -28.33 2.84 -35.52
C LYS A 17 -26.83 2.88 -35.26
N LEU A 18 -26.39 2.46 -34.07
CA LEU A 18 -24.96 2.43 -33.71
C LEU A 18 -24.22 1.30 -34.42
N ILE A 19 -24.88 0.17 -34.68
CA ILE A 19 -24.32 -0.93 -35.48
C ILE A 19 -24.09 -0.48 -36.94
N ASP A 20 -24.99 0.31 -37.52
CA ASP A 20 -24.83 0.80 -38.89
C ASP A 20 -23.69 1.83 -39.01
N ILE A 21 -23.57 2.75 -38.05
CA ILE A 21 -22.49 3.76 -38.04
C ILE A 21 -21.13 3.10 -37.80
N THR A 22 -21.05 2.12 -36.90
CA THR A 22 -19.80 1.38 -36.64
C THR A 22 -19.38 0.51 -37.80
N ASN A 23 -20.33 -0.15 -38.49
CA ASN A 23 -20.04 -0.91 -39.71
C ASN A 23 -19.62 -0.02 -40.88
N THR A 24 -20.19 1.19 -40.99
CA THR A 24 -19.82 2.16 -42.02
C THR A 24 -18.44 2.76 -41.73
N ALA A 25 -18.13 3.10 -40.48
CA ALA A 25 -16.80 3.55 -40.07
C ALA A 25 -15.73 2.46 -40.24
N TRP A 26 -16.06 1.20 -39.92
CA TRP A 26 -15.17 0.06 -40.17
C TRP A 26 -14.92 -0.16 -41.66
N ASN A 27 -15.96 -0.05 -42.49
CA ASN A 27 -15.82 -0.21 -43.93
C ASN A 27 -15.05 0.96 -44.56
N ILE A 28 -15.22 2.19 -44.08
CA ILE A 28 -14.45 3.35 -44.53
C ILE A 28 -12.98 3.22 -44.09
N LEU A 29 -12.70 2.78 -42.85
CA LEU A 29 -11.33 2.47 -42.39
C LEU A 29 -10.69 1.30 -43.15
N LYS A 30 -11.49 0.41 -43.73
CA LYS A 30 -11.02 -0.73 -44.55
C LYS A 30 -10.64 -0.33 -45.98
N ILE A 31 -11.10 0.83 -46.48
CA ILE A 31 -11.03 1.17 -47.91
C ILE A 31 -9.73 1.88 -48.35
N GLU A 32 -8.85 2.32 -47.45
CA GLU A 32 -7.56 2.95 -47.85
C GLU A 32 -6.27 2.33 -47.29
N ARG A 33 -6.28 1.04 -46.92
CA ARG A 33 -4.99 0.32 -46.79
C ARG A 33 -4.46 -0.04 -48.18
N LYS A 34 -3.68 0.87 -48.79
CA LYS A 34 -2.68 0.45 -49.79
C LYS A 34 -1.91 -0.72 -49.20
N LYS A 35 -1.86 -1.84 -49.93
CA LYS A 35 -1.17 -3.09 -49.55
C LYS A 35 0.33 -2.86 -49.40
N ASN A 36 0.73 -2.23 -48.31
CA ASN A 36 2.12 -2.07 -47.94
C ASN A 36 2.49 -3.29 -47.12
N ILE A 37 3.32 -4.15 -47.70
CA ILE A 37 3.87 -5.38 -47.09
C ILE A 37 4.46 -5.08 -45.69
N LEU A 38 5.01 -3.88 -45.49
CA LEU A 38 5.53 -3.40 -44.21
C LEU A 38 4.46 -3.23 -43.14
N ILE A 39 3.28 -2.72 -43.50
CA ILE A 39 2.17 -2.54 -42.56
C ILE A 39 1.60 -3.91 -42.18
N ASP A 40 1.47 -4.82 -43.13
CA ASP A 40 1.00 -6.19 -42.86
C ASP A 40 1.99 -6.96 -41.97
N SER A 41 3.30 -6.83 -42.23
CA SER A 41 4.37 -7.40 -41.40
C SER A 41 4.34 -6.86 -39.97
N TYR A 42 4.09 -5.56 -39.80
CA TYR A 42 3.94 -4.92 -38.49
C TYR A 42 2.65 -5.33 -37.77
N SER A 43 1.52 -5.45 -38.48
CA SER A 43 0.26 -5.95 -37.91
C SER A 43 0.42 -7.37 -37.34
N ILE A 44 1.17 -8.23 -38.02
CA ILE A 44 1.50 -9.59 -37.53
C ILE A 44 2.38 -9.52 -36.28
N PHE A 45 3.36 -8.62 -36.26
CA PHE A 45 4.23 -8.40 -35.11
C PHE A 45 3.45 -7.95 -33.86
N ILE A 46 2.38 -7.15 -34.04
CA ILE A 46 1.45 -6.76 -32.95
C ILE A 46 0.45 -7.88 -32.61
N GLY A 47 0.14 -8.76 -33.57
CA GLY A 47 -0.72 -9.93 -33.34
C GLY A 47 -2.13 -9.76 -33.86
N GLN A 48 -2.31 -8.78 -34.76
CA GLN A 48 -3.54 -8.62 -35.50
C GLN A 48 -3.59 -9.61 -36.66
N GLU A 49 -4.80 -10.04 -37.01
CA GLU A 49 -5.04 -10.86 -38.19
C GLU A 49 -4.66 -10.08 -39.46
N ALA A 50 -3.72 -10.62 -40.23
CA ALA A 50 -3.33 -10.10 -41.53
C ALA A 50 -3.52 -11.20 -42.57
N LYS A 51 -4.30 -10.91 -43.62
CA LYS A 51 -4.49 -11.80 -44.76
C LYS A 51 -3.45 -11.46 -45.82
N PHE A 52 -2.39 -12.27 -45.88
CA PHE A 52 -1.34 -12.13 -46.89
C PHE A 52 -1.41 -13.30 -47.87
N GLU A 53 -1.81 -13.02 -49.11
CA GLU A 53 -1.82 -14.00 -50.19
C GLU A 53 -0.92 -13.51 -51.32
N THR A 54 0.15 -14.26 -51.60
CA THR A 54 1.10 -13.98 -52.68
C THR A 54 1.29 -15.21 -53.55
N LYS A 55 1.42 -15.02 -54.87
CA LYS A 55 1.67 -16.10 -55.85
C LYS A 55 3.08 -16.70 -55.78
N SER A 56 4.03 -16.04 -55.11
CA SER A 56 5.43 -16.48 -55.04
C SER A 56 5.67 -17.36 -53.81
N SER A 57 6.18 -18.58 -54.04
CA SER A 57 6.52 -19.53 -52.99
C SER A 57 7.60 -18.99 -52.02
N LEU A 58 8.57 -18.22 -52.53
CA LEU A 58 9.64 -17.63 -51.73
C LEU A 58 9.12 -16.62 -50.70
N ILE A 59 8.19 -15.75 -51.11
CA ILE A 59 7.61 -14.74 -50.23
C ILE A 59 6.76 -15.41 -49.14
N ASN A 60 6.04 -16.47 -49.51
CA ASN A 60 5.25 -17.25 -48.55
C ASN A 60 6.15 -17.93 -47.50
N SER A 61 7.30 -18.48 -47.91
CA SER A 61 8.28 -19.07 -46.98
C SER A 61 8.89 -18.02 -46.03
N LEU A 62 9.29 -16.85 -46.55
CA LEU A 62 9.78 -15.72 -45.74
C LEU A 62 8.73 -15.26 -44.72
N PHE A 63 7.46 -15.22 -45.13
CA PHE A 63 6.34 -14.82 -44.28
C PHE A 63 6.08 -15.82 -43.15
N ILE A 64 6.12 -17.12 -43.44
CA ILE A 64 6.00 -18.17 -42.42
C ILE A 64 7.16 -18.09 -41.43
N MET A 65 8.40 -17.88 -41.91
CA MET A 65 9.56 -17.67 -41.04
C MET A 65 9.41 -16.42 -40.16
N TRP A 66 8.86 -15.33 -40.71
CA TRP A 66 8.57 -14.10 -39.97
C TRP A 66 7.53 -14.30 -38.86
N VAL A 67 6.46 -15.04 -39.14
CA VAL A 67 5.46 -15.41 -38.13
C VAL A 67 6.10 -16.19 -37.00
N TRP A 68 6.92 -17.19 -37.31
CA TRP A 68 7.67 -17.96 -36.30
C TRP A 68 8.58 -17.08 -35.45
N PHE A 69 9.31 -16.15 -36.07
CA PHE A 69 10.14 -15.19 -35.36
C PHE A 69 9.32 -14.32 -34.39
N CYS A 70 8.17 -13.80 -34.84
CA CYS A 70 7.27 -13.00 -34.01
C CYS A 70 6.72 -13.79 -32.81
N VAL A 71 6.40 -15.08 -33.00
CA VAL A 71 5.94 -15.96 -31.91
C VAL A 71 7.04 -16.16 -30.87
N ILE A 72 8.26 -16.48 -31.29
CA ILE A 72 9.40 -16.67 -30.39
C ILE A 72 9.70 -15.40 -29.59
N LEU A 73 9.73 -14.24 -30.25
CA LEU A 73 9.99 -12.96 -29.60
C LEU A 73 8.93 -12.64 -28.53
N ARG A 74 7.65 -12.91 -28.79
CA ARG A 74 6.60 -12.75 -27.78
C ARG A 74 6.75 -13.70 -26.59
N LEU A 75 7.13 -14.94 -26.85
CA LEU A 75 7.36 -15.91 -25.77
C LEU A 75 8.50 -15.47 -24.86
N VAL A 76 9.59 -14.94 -25.42
CA VAL A 76 10.70 -14.39 -24.63
C VAL A 76 10.25 -13.18 -23.80
N ILE A 77 9.59 -12.20 -24.42
CA ILE A 77 9.10 -11.01 -23.69
C ILE A 77 8.11 -11.41 -22.58
N GLN A 78 7.18 -12.32 -22.85
CA GLN A 78 6.25 -12.81 -21.83
C GLN A 78 6.96 -13.57 -20.72
N GLY A 79 7.98 -14.37 -21.06
CA GLY A 79 8.81 -15.09 -20.09
C GLY A 79 9.59 -14.15 -19.17
N ASP A 80 10.23 -13.13 -19.74
CA ASP A 80 10.97 -12.11 -19.01
C ASP A 80 10.04 -11.24 -18.16
N LEU A 81 8.90 -10.84 -18.70
CA LEU A 81 7.91 -10.06 -17.96
C LEU A 81 7.32 -10.87 -16.80
N THR A 82 6.99 -12.15 -17.03
CA THR A 82 6.47 -13.04 -15.98
C THR A 82 7.52 -13.26 -14.90
N SER A 83 8.77 -13.47 -15.31
CA SER A 83 9.89 -13.66 -14.39
C SER A 83 10.21 -12.37 -13.62
N GLY A 84 10.10 -11.20 -14.25
CA GLY A 84 10.25 -9.89 -13.60
C GLY A 84 9.11 -9.57 -12.63
N LEU A 85 7.89 -10.00 -12.94
CA LEU A 85 6.72 -9.81 -12.06
C LEU A 85 6.73 -10.78 -10.88
N GLN A 86 7.15 -12.03 -11.08
CA GLN A 86 7.26 -13.03 -10.01
C GLN A 86 8.45 -12.77 -9.10
N ASN A 87 9.57 -12.29 -9.65
CA ASN A 87 10.77 -11.91 -8.90
C ASN A 87 10.79 -10.40 -8.64
N THR A 88 9.64 -9.73 -8.50
CA THR A 88 9.63 -8.33 -8.05
C THR A 88 10.55 -8.24 -6.84
N LEU A 89 11.60 -7.45 -7.00
CA LEU A 89 12.74 -7.30 -6.10
C LEU A 89 12.29 -6.53 -4.85
N LEU A 90 11.26 -7.04 -4.19
CA LEU A 90 10.76 -6.58 -2.92
C LEU A 90 11.78 -7.07 -1.91
N GLU A 91 12.39 -6.12 -1.20
CA GLU A 91 13.25 -6.45 -0.07
C GLU A 91 12.44 -7.37 0.86
N PRO A 92 12.91 -8.61 1.12
CA PRO A 92 12.11 -9.59 1.81
C PRO A 92 11.72 -9.01 3.18
N PRO A 93 10.44 -9.13 3.57
CA PRO A 93 9.99 -8.56 4.83
C PRO A 93 10.84 -9.10 5.97
N MET A 94 11.40 -8.21 6.77
CA MET A 94 12.24 -8.57 7.92
C MET A 94 11.45 -9.49 8.85
N SER A 95 11.92 -10.74 8.99
CA SER A 95 11.22 -11.79 9.74
C SER A 95 11.59 -11.81 11.22
N SER A 96 12.79 -11.32 11.58
CA SER A 96 13.26 -11.26 12.97
C SER A 96 13.80 -9.89 13.35
N MET A 97 13.68 -9.55 14.63
CA MET A 97 14.22 -8.33 15.22
C MET A 97 15.75 -8.27 15.07
N GLU A 98 16.46 -9.39 15.28
CA GLU A 98 17.91 -9.48 15.12
C GLU A 98 18.38 -9.19 13.69
N ASP A 99 17.59 -9.58 12.69
CA ASP A 99 17.93 -9.33 11.28
C ASP A 99 17.63 -7.88 10.90
N ALA A 100 16.58 -7.31 11.49
CA ALA A 100 16.25 -5.90 11.32
C ALA A 100 17.34 -4.99 11.89
N ILE A 101 17.82 -5.27 13.11
CA ILE A 101 18.85 -4.47 13.78
C ILE A 101 20.16 -4.41 12.96
N LYS A 102 20.47 -5.45 12.18
CA LYS A 102 21.67 -5.48 11.31
C LYS A 102 21.55 -4.68 10.02
N GLN A 103 20.32 -4.42 9.58
CA GLN A 103 20.02 -3.81 8.27
C GLN A 103 19.66 -2.32 8.37
N VAL A 104 19.43 -1.81 9.58
CA VAL A 104 19.07 -0.41 9.83
C VAL A 104 20.23 0.41 10.37
N ASP A 105 20.17 1.71 10.16
CA ASP A 105 21.19 2.67 10.62
C ASP A 105 21.06 3.00 12.11
N GLY A 106 19.90 2.70 12.71
CA GLY A 106 19.67 2.89 14.14
C GLY A 106 18.30 2.43 14.61
N TYR A 107 18.12 2.42 15.93
CA TYR A 107 16.87 2.06 16.58
C TYR A 107 16.62 2.91 17.83
N GLY A 108 15.36 3.08 18.19
CA GLY A 108 14.98 3.93 19.31
C GLY A 108 13.49 4.01 19.54
N GLY A 109 13.08 4.89 20.46
CA GLY A 109 11.69 5.04 20.88
C GLY A 109 11.58 5.69 22.25
N GLY A 110 10.40 5.59 22.87
CA GLY A 110 10.14 6.18 24.18
C GLY A 110 11.06 5.63 25.28
N GLU A 111 11.40 6.47 26.26
CA GLU A 111 12.27 6.11 27.39
C GLU A 111 11.77 4.88 28.16
N ILE A 112 10.45 4.68 28.23
CA ILE A 112 9.81 3.52 28.86
C ILE A 112 10.31 2.21 28.26
N PHE A 113 10.55 2.17 26.94
CA PHE A 113 11.02 0.97 26.25
C PHE A 113 12.53 0.74 26.44
N LYS A 114 13.32 1.80 26.67
CA LYS A 114 14.77 1.65 26.96
C LYS A 114 15.01 0.76 28.17
N ASN A 115 14.16 0.89 29.20
CA ASN A 115 14.24 0.08 30.42
C ASN A 115 14.08 -1.42 30.16
N MET A 116 13.44 -1.81 29.06
CA MET A 116 13.30 -3.23 28.69
C MET A 116 14.62 -3.84 28.20
N PHE A 117 15.52 -3.02 27.68
CA PHE A 117 16.83 -3.45 27.17
C PHE A 117 17.93 -3.35 28.22
N LYS A 118 17.59 -3.01 29.48
CA LYS A 118 18.57 -2.76 30.53
C LYS A 118 19.53 -3.95 30.71
N GLY A 119 20.83 -3.70 30.64
CA GLY A 119 21.87 -4.73 30.76
C GLY A 119 22.12 -5.54 29.48
N THR A 120 21.42 -5.25 28.39
CA THR A 120 21.71 -5.83 27.06
C THR A 120 22.60 -4.89 26.25
N ARG A 121 23.17 -5.41 25.15
CA ARG A 121 23.95 -4.57 24.21
C ARG A 121 23.09 -3.49 23.56
N LEU A 122 21.78 -3.74 23.42
CA LEU A 122 20.85 -2.83 22.75
C LEU A 122 20.60 -1.54 23.53
N GLU A 123 20.83 -1.53 24.85
CA GLU A 123 20.64 -0.33 25.66
C GLU A 123 21.58 0.81 25.25
N LYS A 124 22.80 0.48 24.79
CA LYS A 124 23.86 1.47 24.54
C LYS A 124 23.60 2.30 23.29
N ASP A 125 23.08 1.68 22.24
CA ASP A 125 22.83 2.36 20.96
C ASP A 125 21.35 2.77 20.82
N TYR A 126 20.54 2.59 21.87
CA TYR A 126 19.14 2.99 21.89
C TYR A 126 18.97 4.51 21.90
N LYS A 127 18.36 5.06 20.85
CA LYS A 127 18.03 6.48 20.79
C LYS A 127 16.71 6.77 21.49
N ILE A 128 16.74 7.63 22.50
CA ILE A 128 15.52 8.09 23.16
C ILE A 128 14.81 9.08 22.23
N VAL A 129 13.56 8.78 21.91
CA VAL A 129 12.66 9.61 21.10
C VAL A 129 11.57 10.15 22.02
N SER A 130 11.40 11.48 22.03
CA SER A 130 10.31 12.10 22.77
C SER A 130 8.97 11.74 22.15
N LEU A 131 7.91 11.75 22.97
CA LEU A 131 6.54 11.53 22.49
C LEU A 131 6.15 12.58 21.44
N ASP A 132 6.57 13.83 21.63
CA ASP A 132 6.29 14.94 20.71
C ASP A 132 6.97 14.73 19.34
N ASP A 133 8.17 14.15 19.33
CA ASP A 133 8.95 13.91 18.12
C ASP A 133 8.53 12.63 17.40
N THR A 134 7.72 11.78 18.02
CA THR A 134 7.35 10.46 17.46
C THR A 134 6.71 10.59 16.07
N TYR A 135 5.93 11.64 15.85
CA TYR A 135 5.35 11.94 14.54
C TYR A 135 6.42 12.25 13.47
N ILE A 136 7.44 13.03 13.82
CA ILE A 136 8.55 13.38 12.91
C ILE A 136 9.30 12.12 12.50
N TYR A 137 9.60 11.25 13.46
CA TYR A 137 10.26 9.97 13.16
C TYR A 137 9.38 9.08 12.29
N LEU A 138 8.07 8.99 12.55
CA LEU A 138 7.14 8.24 11.70
C LEU A 138 7.11 8.78 10.26
N ASN A 139 7.08 10.10 10.09
CA ASN A 139 7.12 10.71 8.76
C ASN A 139 8.46 10.42 8.03
N ASN A 140 9.59 10.49 8.74
CA ASN A 140 10.89 10.20 8.15
C ASN A 140 11.04 8.72 7.75
N LEU A 141 10.41 7.80 8.50
CA LEU A 141 10.35 6.38 8.13
C LEU A 141 9.63 6.17 6.79
N VAL A 142 8.51 6.87 6.57
CA VAL A 142 7.78 6.85 5.28
C VAL A 142 8.63 7.43 4.15
N GLN A 143 9.46 8.42 4.44
CA GLN A 143 10.41 8.99 3.48
C GLN A 143 11.62 8.07 3.17
N GLY A 144 11.68 6.87 3.77
CA GLY A 144 12.71 5.88 3.50
C GLY A 144 13.89 5.88 4.47
N GLN A 145 13.76 6.54 5.63
CA GLN A 145 14.78 6.43 6.68
C GLN A 145 14.85 4.98 7.21
N ARG A 146 16.04 4.38 7.16
CA ARG A 146 16.30 3.04 7.70
C ARG A 146 16.48 3.08 9.22
N PHE A 147 15.37 3.18 9.94
CA PHE A 147 15.35 3.25 11.40
C PHE A 147 14.28 2.33 11.99
N ILE A 148 14.53 1.75 13.17
CA ILE A 148 13.52 0.96 13.90
C ILE A 148 12.95 1.81 15.03
N LEU A 149 11.66 2.15 14.94
CA LEU A 149 10.95 2.88 15.98
C LEU A 149 10.11 1.94 16.85
N LEU A 150 10.44 1.90 18.15
CA LEU A 150 9.65 1.22 19.16
C LEU A 150 8.57 2.17 19.67
N THR A 151 7.32 1.88 19.30
CA THR A 151 6.16 2.66 19.71
C THR A 151 4.92 1.76 19.82
N ASP A 152 3.86 2.29 20.42
CA ASP A 152 2.59 1.59 20.48
C ASP A 152 1.95 1.52 19.08
N LYS A 153 1.41 0.35 18.74
CA LYS A 153 0.63 0.12 17.52
C LYS A 153 -0.55 1.09 17.42
N VAL A 154 -1.17 1.44 18.55
CA VAL A 154 -2.28 2.41 18.56
C VAL A 154 -1.80 3.79 18.10
N ALA A 155 -0.62 4.22 18.55
CA ALA A 155 -0.04 5.50 18.16
C ALA A 155 0.26 5.57 16.65
N VAL A 156 0.83 4.51 16.07
CA VAL A 156 1.06 4.42 14.62
C VAL A 156 -0.24 4.50 13.84
N ASN A 157 -1.28 3.77 14.28
CA ASN A 157 -2.58 3.76 13.63
C ASN A 157 -3.30 5.12 13.68
N LEU A 158 -3.06 5.93 14.72
CA LEU A 158 -3.65 7.27 14.83
C LEU A 158 -3.01 8.27 13.85
N VAL A 159 -1.75 8.04 13.50
CA VAL A 159 -0.94 8.94 12.68
C VAL A 159 -1.18 8.73 11.18
N ASN A 160 -1.70 7.56 10.77
CA ASN A 160 -2.23 7.23 9.43
C ASN A 160 -1.42 7.79 8.24
N ILE A 161 -0.08 7.75 8.31
CA ILE A 161 0.82 8.18 7.23
C ILE A 161 0.95 7.08 6.15
N GLY A 162 -0.15 6.38 5.85
CA GLY A 162 -0.20 5.33 4.82
C GLY A 162 0.09 3.91 5.32
N THR A 163 0.01 2.96 4.38
CA THR A 163 0.18 1.51 4.59
C THR A 163 1.63 1.05 4.58
N ASP A 164 2.58 1.98 4.55
CA ASP A 164 3.98 1.71 4.19
C ASP A 164 4.85 1.32 5.40
N PHE A 165 4.23 1.08 6.55
CA PHE A 165 4.92 0.59 7.73
C PHE A 165 4.90 -0.92 7.80
N GLN A 166 6.08 -1.53 7.80
CA GLN A 166 6.24 -2.91 8.18
C GLN A 166 6.37 -3.03 9.70
N PHE A 167 5.46 -3.77 10.33
CA PHE A 167 5.62 -4.18 11.73
C PHE A 167 6.53 -5.40 11.80
N ILE A 168 7.59 -5.31 12.58
CA ILE A 168 8.59 -6.37 12.70
C ILE A 168 8.25 -7.26 13.91
N GLY A 169 8.09 -8.56 13.65
CA GLY A 169 7.90 -9.59 14.67
C GLY A 169 6.49 -9.68 15.28
N PRO A 170 6.24 -10.71 16.12
CA PRO A 170 5.04 -10.76 16.96
C PRO A 170 5.07 -9.61 17.98
N THR A 171 3.91 -9.02 18.30
CA THR A 171 3.77 -8.01 19.36
C THR A 171 4.40 -8.53 20.64
N SER A 172 5.63 -8.10 20.91
CA SER A 172 6.52 -8.83 21.81
C SER A 172 6.09 -8.63 23.27
N PHE A 173 5.34 -7.57 23.55
CA PHE A 173 4.87 -7.24 24.90
C PHE A 173 3.48 -6.59 24.85
N SER A 174 2.56 -7.12 25.66
CA SER A 174 1.28 -6.48 25.96
C SER A 174 1.43 -5.71 27.27
N ILE A 175 1.50 -4.38 27.19
CA ILE A 175 1.48 -3.53 28.37
C ILE A 175 0.03 -3.16 28.64
N VAL A 176 -0.48 -3.56 29.79
CA VAL A 176 -1.80 -3.11 30.25
C VAL A 176 -1.66 -1.70 30.79
N ALA A 177 -2.35 -0.75 30.18
CA ALA A 177 -2.43 0.61 30.71
C ALA A 177 -3.16 0.57 32.06
N CYS A 178 -2.48 1.02 33.11
CA CYS A 178 -2.98 1.01 34.48
C CYS A 178 -2.93 2.42 35.06
N TYR A 179 -3.94 2.77 35.85
CA TYR A 179 -3.90 3.99 36.65
C TYR A 179 -3.12 3.73 37.93
N TYR A 180 -2.09 4.53 38.17
CA TYR A 180 -1.38 4.50 39.45
C TYR A 180 -2.22 5.19 40.53
N ILE A 181 -2.47 4.48 41.63
CA ILE A 181 -3.23 4.98 42.78
C ILE A 181 -2.36 4.87 44.03
N ARG A 182 -2.40 5.89 44.89
CA ARG A 182 -1.70 5.89 46.18
C ARG A 182 -2.08 4.65 47.01
N PRO A 183 -1.10 3.91 47.56
CA PRO A 183 -1.39 2.78 48.46
C PRO A 183 -2.26 3.21 49.65
N GLY A 184 -3.34 2.46 49.91
CA GLY A 184 -4.27 2.74 51.01
C GLY A 184 -5.35 3.78 50.72
N TRP A 185 -5.47 4.28 49.48
CA TRP A 185 -6.51 5.25 49.15
C TRP A 185 -7.92 4.62 49.24
N PRO A 186 -8.84 5.16 50.07
CA PRO A 186 -10.13 4.53 50.34
C PRO A 186 -11.04 4.44 49.10
N ALA A 187 -10.82 5.29 48.09
CA ALA A 187 -11.60 5.27 46.85
C ALA A 187 -11.05 4.32 45.77
N ALA A 188 -9.91 3.65 46.00
CA ALA A 188 -9.30 2.75 45.01
C ALA A 188 -10.28 1.66 44.54
N LYS A 189 -11.01 1.03 45.48
CA LYS A 189 -12.02 0.02 45.18
C LYS A 189 -13.17 0.56 44.33
N ARG A 190 -13.58 1.81 44.57
CA ARG A 190 -14.65 2.47 43.81
C ARG A 190 -14.22 2.75 42.37
N ILE A 191 -12.98 3.24 42.17
CA ILE A 191 -12.42 3.45 40.83
C ILE A 191 -12.32 2.13 40.07
N ASN A 192 -11.82 1.07 40.70
CA ASN A 192 -11.68 -0.22 40.04
C ASN A 192 -13.04 -0.76 39.53
N ASN A 193 -14.07 -0.69 40.37
CA ASN A 193 -15.43 -1.08 39.98
C ASN A 193 -15.99 -0.22 38.84
N LEU A 194 -15.65 1.08 38.80
CA LEU A 194 -16.07 1.98 37.74
C LEU A 194 -15.38 1.64 36.43
N ILE A 195 -14.05 1.44 36.45
CA ILE A 195 -13.28 1.01 35.28
C ILE A 195 -13.86 -0.30 34.72
N GLN A 196 -14.15 -1.27 35.58
CA GLN A 196 -14.73 -2.54 35.16
C GLN A 196 -16.08 -2.35 34.47
N ARG A 197 -17.00 -1.55 35.04
CA ARG A 197 -18.29 -1.26 34.39
C ARG A 197 -18.13 -0.56 33.04
N VAL A 198 -17.20 0.39 32.95
CA VAL A 198 -16.93 1.12 31.70
C VAL A 198 -16.41 0.16 30.61
N ILE A 199 -15.60 -0.82 30.99
CA ILE A 199 -15.13 -1.89 30.10
C ILE A 199 -16.28 -2.83 29.70
N GLU A 200 -17.08 -3.31 30.67
CA GLU A 200 -18.20 -4.25 30.44
C GLU A 200 -19.29 -3.66 29.52
N VAL A 201 -19.56 -2.36 29.62
CA VAL A 201 -20.50 -1.65 28.75
C VAL A 201 -19.91 -1.41 27.34
N GLY A 202 -18.63 -1.73 27.13
CA GLY A 202 -17.95 -1.53 25.84
C GLY A 202 -17.68 -0.06 25.51
N PHE A 203 -17.75 0.83 26.50
CA PHE A 203 -17.58 2.27 26.30
C PHE A 203 -16.21 2.61 25.74
N ILE A 204 -15.15 1.96 26.23
CA ILE A 204 -13.77 2.15 25.73
C ILE A 204 -13.65 1.81 24.25
N ILE A 205 -14.30 0.72 23.82
CA ILE A 205 -14.27 0.28 22.41
C ILE A 205 -14.97 1.31 21.53
N LYS A 206 -16.14 1.80 21.97
CA LYS A 206 -16.89 2.84 21.26
C LYS A 206 -16.10 4.16 21.17
N ALA A 207 -15.58 4.64 22.29
CA ALA A 207 -14.81 5.88 22.36
C ALA A 207 -13.56 5.83 21.47
N THR A 208 -12.82 4.72 21.51
CA THR A 208 -11.63 4.52 20.66
C THR A 208 -11.99 4.58 19.17
N ARG A 209 -13.09 3.91 18.78
CA ARG A 209 -13.56 3.89 17.39
C ARG A 209 -14.01 5.27 16.90
N GLU A 210 -14.73 6.01 17.73
CA GLU A 210 -15.17 7.37 17.41
C GLU A 210 -13.98 8.33 17.27
N ASN A 211 -12.98 8.20 18.14
CA ASN A 211 -11.79 9.04 18.08
C ASN A 211 -10.95 8.74 16.83
N GLN A 212 -10.79 7.46 16.46
CA GLN A 212 -10.16 7.06 15.20
C GLN A 212 -10.91 7.61 13.99
N HIS A 213 -12.24 7.48 13.96
CA HIS A 213 -13.06 8.02 12.87
C HIS A 213 -12.93 9.55 12.74
N THR A 214 -12.94 10.26 13.87
CA THR A 214 -12.79 11.72 13.89
C THR A 214 -11.40 12.15 13.40
N ASN A 215 -10.35 11.42 13.77
CA ASN A 215 -8.99 11.68 13.29
C ASN A 215 -8.86 11.41 11.79
N MET A 216 -9.51 10.37 11.26
CA MET A 216 -9.56 10.14 9.80
C MET A 216 -10.22 11.30 9.05
N LEU A 217 -11.33 11.85 9.58
CA LEU A 217 -11.98 13.00 8.97
C LEU A 217 -11.08 14.24 8.97
N LYS A 218 -10.43 14.53 10.10
CA LYS A 218 -9.52 15.69 10.21
C LYS A 218 -8.34 15.57 9.23
N LEU A 219 -7.73 14.39 9.11
CA LEU A 219 -6.60 14.16 8.22
C LEU A 219 -6.97 14.28 6.73
N ASN A 220 -8.13 13.75 6.31
CA ASN A 220 -8.59 13.92 4.93
C ASN A 220 -8.82 15.38 4.58
N ILE A 221 -9.39 16.16 5.50
CA ILE A 221 -9.58 17.62 5.31
C ILE A 221 -8.23 18.33 5.19
N THR A 222 -7.22 17.95 5.98
CA THR A 222 -5.86 18.53 5.89
C THR A 222 -5.13 18.15 4.59
N LEU A 223 -5.32 16.92 4.09
CA LEU A 223 -4.74 16.47 2.82
C LEU A 223 -5.37 17.16 1.60
N GLU A 224 -6.67 17.44 1.63
CA GLU A 224 -7.37 18.18 0.57
C GLU A 224 -7.03 19.68 0.53
N THR A 225 -6.60 20.26 1.66
CA THR A 225 -6.34 21.70 1.78
C THR A 225 -4.89 22.10 1.49
N GLY A 226 -3.97 21.14 1.27
CA GLY A 226 -2.60 21.41 0.82
C GLY A 226 -1.74 22.25 1.77
N THR A 227 -2.24 22.59 2.96
CA THR A 227 -1.51 23.36 3.97
C THR A 227 -0.95 22.40 5.01
N LEU A 228 0.31 21.98 4.81
CA LEU A 228 1.13 21.42 5.87
C LEU A 228 1.52 22.56 6.83
N HIS A 229 0.56 23.06 7.61
CA HIS A 229 0.84 23.96 8.71
C HIS A 229 0.78 23.16 10.00
N ASP A 230 1.83 23.32 10.81
CA ASP A 230 2.06 22.73 12.13
C ASP A 230 0.80 22.22 12.82
N PRO A 231 0.75 20.93 13.19
CA PRO A 231 -0.26 20.47 14.12
C PRO A 231 0.09 21.08 15.47
N HIS A 232 -0.45 22.27 15.76
CA HIS A 232 -0.61 22.71 17.12
C HIS A 232 -1.24 21.55 17.89
N MET A 233 -0.46 21.12 18.90
CA MET A 233 -0.79 20.09 19.86
C MET A 233 -2.29 19.95 20.05
N ILE A 234 -2.78 18.72 19.96
CA ILE A 234 -3.95 18.31 20.74
C ILE A 234 -3.53 18.52 22.20
N SER A 235 -3.72 19.74 22.67
CA SER A 235 -3.73 20.08 24.08
C SER A 235 -4.77 19.18 24.69
N CYS A 236 -4.33 18.25 25.53
CA CYS A 236 -5.18 17.62 26.54
C CYS A 236 -5.62 18.68 27.57
N ASN A 237 -6.30 19.73 27.11
CA ASN A 237 -7.10 20.62 27.92
C ASN A 237 -8.54 20.37 27.54
N ASN A 238 -9.10 19.34 28.17
CA ASN A 238 -10.49 19.24 28.62
C ASN A 238 -10.72 17.78 28.99
N TYR A 239 -10.41 17.44 30.24
CA TYR A 239 -11.25 16.74 31.22
C TYR A 239 -10.39 16.24 32.39
#